data_AF-A0AAP0PPW0-F1
#
_entry.id   AF-A0AAP0PPW0-F1
#
_cell.length_a   1.000
_cell.length_b   1.000
_cell.length_c   1.000
_cell.angle_alpha   90.00
_cell.angle_beta   90.00
_cell.angle_gamma   90.00
#
_symmetry.space_group_name_H-M   'P 1'
#
loop_
_entity.id
_entity.type
_entity.pdbx_description
1 polymer ?
#
loop_
_entity_poly.entity_id
_entity_poly.type
_entity_poly.pdbx_seq_one_letter_code
_entity_poly.pdbx_strand_id
1 'polypeptide(L)'
;MIALATASSSVAASLLPGGRTAHSRFKLPINLDGIRTCNVSKQSMLAKLLLKTHLVIWDEAPMSNKQHIEALDSMLRDVTDKDIPFGGKVIVFCGDFRQVLPVVPKGNRQDVMKSTLTTSYIWPLLEKIKLVENMRARLDPKFSKFILRVGNGTEDELPGNMISIPSNITLPYVDEQNSLEKLITAVYPNLNKYTAEIDAMSSRAILTTKNEFVDEVNSLLIQRFPGEVVRYYNFDEILNENTSLVNLEFLNSLSLSGFPPHDLMLKKDCPVILLRNINPSEGLCNGTRLICRRFEKNIIDAEIATGHYKGKRVFLPRIPFIPNEEDKMPFKFKRRQFPIRLCFAMTINKAQGQTLNCC
;
A
#
# COMPACT_ATOMS: atom_id res chain seq x y z
N MET A 1 -24.32 -4.94 -19.31
CA MET A 1 -22.86 -4.97 -19.47
C MET A 1 -22.22 -5.20 -18.11
N ILE A 2 -21.31 -6.18 -17.96
CA ILE A 2 -20.56 -6.39 -16.70
C ILE A 2 -19.17 -5.80 -16.87
N ALA A 3 -18.79 -4.91 -15.95
CA ALA A 3 -17.45 -4.35 -15.84
C ALA A 3 -16.81 -4.77 -14.50
N LEU A 4 -15.54 -5.14 -14.55
CA LEU A 4 -14.77 -5.49 -13.35
C LEU A 4 -13.73 -4.41 -13.06
N ALA A 5 -13.89 -3.72 -11.93
CA ALA A 5 -12.90 -2.77 -11.44
C ALA A 5 -11.85 -3.50 -10.58
N THR A 6 -10.58 -3.34 -10.94
CA THR A 6 -9.44 -3.92 -10.23
C THR A 6 -8.31 -2.92 -10.07
N ALA A 7 -7.41 -3.18 -9.13
CA ALA A 7 -6.19 -2.40 -8.96
C ALA A 7 -4.99 -3.25 -8.50
N SER A 8 -3.78 -2.74 -8.66
CA SER A 8 -2.54 -3.42 -8.23
C SER A 8 -2.38 -3.45 -6.71
N SER A 9 -2.90 -2.45 -5.99
CA SER A 9 -2.86 -2.38 -4.53
C SER A 9 -4.26 -2.42 -3.90
N SER A 10 -4.35 -2.88 -2.65
CA SER A 10 -5.62 -2.89 -1.89
C SER A 10 -6.17 -1.50 -1.62
N VAL A 11 -5.28 -0.53 -1.41
CA VAL A 11 -5.66 0.88 -1.21
C VAL A 11 -6.28 1.45 -2.47
N ALA A 12 -5.65 1.29 -3.64
CA ALA A 12 -6.22 1.74 -4.90
C ALA A 12 -7.56 1.01 -5.19
N ALA A 13 -7.63 -0.30 -4.91
CA ALA A 13 -8.85 -1.06 -5.10
C ALA A 13 -10.03 -0.57 -4.23
N SER A 14 -9.78 -0.07 -3.02
CA SER A 14 -10.83 0.42 -2.12
C SER A 14 -11.39 1.80 -2.51
N LEU A 15 -10.67 2.53 -3.37
CA LEU A 15 -11.14 3.78 -3.97
C LEU A 15 -12.11 3.54 -5.14
N LEU A 16 -12.10 2.33 -5.71
CA LEU A 16 -12.98 1.96 -6.82
C LEU A 16 -14.27 1.32 -6.28
N PRO A 17 -15.46 1.75 -6.73
CA PRO A 17 -16.73 1.12 -6.35
C PRO A 17 -16.73 -0.38 -6.68
N GLY A 18 -16.87 -1.23 -5.67
CA GLY A 18 -16.81 -2.69 -5.81
C GLY A 18 -15.44 -3.24 -6.26
N GLY A 19 -14.40 -2.43 -6.17
CA GLY A 19 -13.04 -2.76 -6.58
C GLY A 19 -12.43 -3.91 -5.79
N ARG A 20 -11.54 -4.66 -6.44
CA ARG A 20 -10.74 -5.72 -5.81
C ARG A 20 -9.30 -5.64 -6.31
N THR A 21 -8.35 -6.16 -5.54
CA THR A 21 -6.99 -6.30 -6.08
C THR A 21 -7.01 -7.27 -7.26
N ALA A 22 -6.19 -7.01 -8.27
CA ALA A 22 -6.07 -7.90 -9.43
C ALA A 22 -5.68 -9.32 -9.00
N HIS A 23 -4.76 -9.45 -8.02
CA HIS A 23 -4.39 -10.74 -7.42
C HIS A 23 -5.59 -11.51 -6.89
N SER A 24 -6.45 -10.87 -6.09
CA SER A 24 -7.63 -11.54 -5.51
C SER A 24 -8.73 -11.81 -6.54
N ARG A 25 -8.93 -10.91 -7.51
CA ARG A 25 -9.95 -11.04 -8.54
C ARG A 25 -9.64 -12.18 -9.51
N PHE A 26 -8.40 -12.24 -9.99
CA PHE A 26 -8.00 -13.15 -11.06
C PHE A 26 -7.24 -14.38 -10.58
N LYS A 27 -6.97 -14.48 -9.27
CA LYS A 27 -6.14 -15.55 -8.68
C LYS A 27 -4.77 -15.61 -9.36
N LEU A 28 -4.14 -14.45 -9.47
CA LEU A 28 -2.82 -14.32 -10.09
C LEU A 28 -1.79 -15.12 -9.28
N PRO A 29 -0.80 -15.73 -9.94
CA PRO A 29 0.25 -16.47 -9.26
C PRO A 29 1.06 -15.55 -8.35
N ILE A 30 1.34 -16.04 -7.14
CA ILE A 30 2.22 -15.36 -6.17
C ILE A 30 3.68 -15.59 -6.59
N ASN A 31 4.04 -16.84 -6.90
CA ASN A 31 5.36 -17.19 -7.43
C ASN A 31 5.34 -17.15 -8.97
N LEU A 32 6.28 -16.40 -9.54
CA LEU A 32 6.44 -16.18 -10.98
C LEU A 32 7.49 -17.10 -11.62
N ASP A 33 8.06 -18.06 -10.86
CA ASP A 33 9.04 -19.07 -11.28
C ASP A 33 8.41 -20.10 -12.24
N GLY A 34 8.11 -19.68 -13.47
CA GLY A 34 7.78 -20.56 -14.60
C GLY A 34 6.28 -20.84 -14.81
N ILE A 35 5.41 -20.65 -13.80
CA ILE A 35 3.97 -20.82 -13.96
C ILE A 35 3.32 -19.50 -14.41
N ARG A 36 2.96 -19.44 -15.69
CA ARG A 36 2.33 -18.27 -16.33
C ARG A 36 0.80 -18.25 -16.25
N THR A 37 0.18 -19.17 -15.51
CA THR A 37 -1.27 -19.39 -15.55
C THR A 37 -1.94 -19.01 -14.24
N CYS A 38 -3.07 -18.33 -14.35
CA CYS A 38 -3.96 -18.09 -13.22
C CYS A 38 -4.65 -19.39 -12.84
N ASN A 39 -4.83 -19.67 -11.54
CA ASN A 39 -5.48 -20.90 -11.09
C ASN A 39 -7.03 -20.76 -11.13
N VAL A 40 -7.57 -20.68 -12.34
CA VAL A 40 -9.00 -20.50 -12.62
C VAL A 40 -9.50 -21.64 -13.52
N SER A 41 -10.24 -22.59 -12.95
CA SER A 41 -10.93 -23.62 -13.74
C SER A 41 -12.07 -23.02 -14.57
N LYS A 42 -12.24 -23.49 -15.81
CA LYS A 42 -13.35 -23.09 -16.72
C LYS A 42 -14.74 -23.33 -16.12
N GLN A 43 -14.87 -24.29 -15.22
CA GLN A 43 -16.14 -24.62 -14.56
C GLN A 43 -16.43 -23.71 -13.35
N SER A 44 -15.45 -22.91 -12.92
CA SER A 44 -15.59 -22.06 -11.74
C SER A 44 -16.60 -20.93 -11.94
N MET A 45 -17.19 -20.45 -10.84
CA MET A 45 -18.05 -19.27 -10.86
C MET A 45 -17.32 -18.03 -11.41
N LEU A 46 -16.02 -17.92 -11.14
CA LEU A 46 -15.19 -16.84 -11.67
C LEU A 46 -15.09 -16.91 -13.19
N ALA A 47 -14.84 -18.08 -13.77
CA ALA A 47 -14.82 -18.25 -15.22
C ALA A 47 -16.17 -17.87 -15.87
N LYS A 48 -17.29 -18.28 -15.27
CA LYS A 48 -18.63 -17.86 -15.71
C LYS A 48 -18.83 -16.34 -15.65
N LEU A 49 -18.30 -15.69 -14.62
CA LEU A 49 -18.32 -14.22 -14.51
C LEU A 49 -17.46 -13.57 -15.59
N LEU A 50 -16.25 -14.06 -15.82
CA LEU A 50 -15.31 -13.55 -16.82
C LEU A 50 -15.87 -13.70 -18.24
N LEU A 51 -16.55 -14.82 -18.54
CA LEU A 51 -17.27 -15.01 -19.80
C LEU A 51 -18.32 -13.91 -20.04
N LYS A 52 -19.08 -13.53 -19.01
CA LYS A 52 -20.08 -12.45 -19.08
C LYS A 52 -19.49 -11.04 -18.96
N THR A 53 -18.23 -10.91 -18.54
CA THR A 53 -17.53 -9.63 -18.43
C THR A 53 -17.24 -9.08 -19.81
N HIS A 54 -17.44 -7.78 -19.99
CA HIS A 54 -17.15 -7.09 -21.25
C HIS A 54 -15.94 -6.16 -21.10
N LEU A 55 -15.79 -5.57 -19.90
CA LEU A 55 -14.76 -4.59 -19.57
C LEU A 55 -14.03 -5.00 -18.28
N VAL A 56 -12.70 -4.91 -18.29
CA VAL A 56 -11.87 -4.97 -17.10
C VAL A 56 -11.08 -3.68 -16.99
N ILE A 57 -11.17 -3.01 -15.85
CA ILE A 57 -10.36 -1.84 -15.52
C ILE A 57 -9.30 -2.29 -14.52
N TRP A 58 -8.04 -1.97 -14.77
CA TRP A 58 -6.94 -2.25 -13.85
C TRP A 58 -6.18 -0.95 -13.55
N ASP A 59 -6.43 -0.41 -12.35
CA ASP A 59 -5.78 0.79 -11.84
C ASP A 59 -4.43 0.51 -11.19
N GLU A 60 -3.52 1.48 -11.26
CA GLU A 60 -2.12 1.36 -10.89
C GLU A 60 -1.38 0.19 -11.57
N ALA A 61 -1.75 -0.13 -12.81
CA ALA A 61 -1.18 -1.22 -13.59
C ALA A 61 0.36 -1.15 -13.74
N PRO A 62 1.02 0.02 -13.88
CA PRO A 62 2.48 0.11 -13.98
C PRO A 62 3.24 -0.47 -12.77
N MET A 63 2.59 -0.52 -11.59
CA MET A 63 3.18 -1.13 -10.40
C MET A 63 3.20 -2.67 -10.44
N SER A 64 2.39 -3.29 -11.30
CA SER A 64 2.32 -4.75 -11.41
C SER A 64 3.46 -5.29 -12.25
N ASN A 65 3.99 -6.45 -11.86
CA ASN A 65 4.90 -7.20 -12.72
C ASN A 65 4.15 -7.61 -13.99
N LYS A 66 4.78 -7.42 -15.16
CA LYS A 66 4.19 -7.75 -16.46
C LYS A 66 3.68 -9.17 -16.55
N GLN A 67 4.33 -10.12 -15.86
CA GLN A 67 3.93 -11.53 -15.87
C GLN A 67 2.52 -11.72 -15.29
N HIS A 68 2.09 -10.88 -14.36
CA HIS A 68 0.71 -10.88 -13.86
C HIS A 68 -0.29 -10.47 -14.94
N ILE A 69 0.07 -9.51 -15.79
CA ILE A 69 -0.76 -9.02 -16.88
C ILE A 69 -0.79 -10.05 -18.03
N GLU A 70 0.35 -10.67 -18.32
CA GLU A 70 0.47 -11.76 -19.31
C GLU A 70 -0.28 -13.03 -18.87
N ALA A 71 -0.33 -13.30 -17.56
CA ALA A 71 -1.12 -14.38 -16.99
C ALA A 71 -2.63 -14.12 -17.10
N LEU A 72 -3.06 -12.86 -16.96
CA LEU A 72 -4.45 -12.45 -17.20
C LEU A 72 -4.84 -12.65 -18.67
N ASP A 73 -3.99 -12.21 -19.61
CA ASP A 73 -4.21 -12.45 -21.05
C ASP A 73 -4.38 -13.94 -21.35
N SER A 74 -3.40 -14.74 -20.92
CA SER A 74 -3.39 -16.20 -21.14
C SER A 74 -4.64 -16.87 -20.55
N MET A 75 -5.05 -16.48 -19.34
CA MET A 75 -6.26 -17.01 -18.68
C MET A 75 -7.54 -16.61 -19.43
N LEU A 76 -7.65 -15.37 -19.90
CA LEU A 76 -8.85 -14.93 -20.61
C LEU A 76 -8.97 -15.59 -21.99
N ARG A 77 -7.86 -15.83 -22.69
CA ARG A 77 -7.85 -16.63 -23.93
C ARG A 77 -8.37 -18.04 -23.69
N ASP A 78 -7.90 -18.70 -22.63
CA ASP A 78 -8.34 -20.04 -22.26
C ASP A 78 -9.82 -20.06 -21.83
N VAL A 79 -10.23 -19.17 -20.92
CA VAL A 79 -11.62 -19.12 -20.41
C VAL A 79 -12.63 -18.82 -21.52
N THR A 80 -12.25 -18.04 -22.53
CA THR A 80 -13.14 -17.66 -23.64
C THR A 80 -13.04 -18.57 -24.86
N ASP A 81 -12.07 -19.49 -24.88
CA ASP A 81 -11.70 -20.31 -26.05
C ASP A 81 -11.43 -19.46 -27.30
N LYS A 82 -10.73 -18.33 -27.13
CA LYS A 82 -10.35 -17.40 -28.22
C LYS A 82 -8.89 -17.02 -28.14
N ASP A 83 -8.11 -17.36 -29.17
CA ASP A 83 -6.70 -16.96 -29.29
C ASP A 83 -6.54 -15.55 -29.87
N ILE A 84 -7.15 -14.58 -29.19
CA ILE A 84 -6.97 -13.15 -29.45
C ILE A 84 -6.67 -12.47 -28.11
N PRO A 85 -5.98 -11.31 -28.10
CA PRO A 85 -5.64 -10.63 -26.85
C PRO A 85 -6.83 -10.52 -25.89
N PHE A 86 -6.59 -10.96 -24.66
CA PHE A 86 -7.51 -11.05 -23.53
C PHE A 86 -8.83 -11.77 -23.85
N GLY A 87 -8.83 -12.74 -24.77
CA GLY A 87 -10.05 -13.46 -25.15
C GLY A 87 -11.11 -12.55 -25.78
N GLY A 88 -10.69 -11.41 -26.35
CA GLY A 88 -11.57 -10.40 -26.94
C GLY A 88 -12.28 -9.52 -25.91
N LYS A 89 -11.85 -9.52 -24.65
CA LYS A 89 -12.35 -8.61 -23.63
C LYS A 89 -11.69 -7.24 -23.77
N VAL A 90 -12.44 -6.18 -23.47
CA VAL A 90 -11.87 -4.83 -23.40
C VAL A 90 -11.15 -4.68 -22.07
N ILE A 91 -9.85 -4.36 -22.13
CA ILE A 91 -9.03 -4.12 -20.95
C ILE A 91 -8.56 -2.67 -20.96
N VAL A 92 -8.75 -1.97 -19.84
CA VAL A 92 -8.28 -0.61 -19.64
C VAL A 92 -7.29 -0.59 -18.48
N PHE A 93 -6.01 -0.42 -18.81
CA PHE A 93 -4.95 -0.21 -17.82
C PHE A 93 -4.86 1.29 -17.49
N CYS A 94 -4.90 1.62 -16.21
CA CYS A 94 -4.71 2.98 -15.70
C CYS A 94 -3.48 3.02 -14.77
N GLY A 95 -2.88 4.19 -14.65
CA GLY A 95 -1.75 4.43 -13.76
C GLY A 95 -0.73 5.40 -14.36
N ASP A 96 0.23 5.80 -13.54
CA ASP A 96 1.28 6.73 -13.95
C ASP A 96 2.64 6.02 -13.96
N PHE A 97 3.27 5.95 -15.12
CA PHE A 97 4.59 5.33 -15.31
C PHE A 97 5.73 6.12 -14.65
N ARG A 98 5.46 7.34 -14.18
CA ARG A 98 6.40 8.15 -13.39
C ARG A 98 6.41 7.75 -11.90
N GLN A 99 5.50 6.88 -11.48
CA GLN A 99 5.45 6.37 -10.11
C GLN A 99 6.39 5.17 -9.92
N VAL A 100 6.24 4.48 -8.80
CA VAL A 100 7.12 3.37 -8.39
C VAL A 100 7.00 2.20 -9.36
N LEU A 101 8.15 1.68 -9.79
CA LEU A 101 8.26 0.48 -10.61
C LEU A 101 7.86 -0.78 -9.82
N PRO A 102 7.59 -1.91 -10.50
CA PRO A 102 7.32 -3.17 -9.82
C PRO A 102 8.46 -3.56 -8.89
N VAL A 103 8.12 -4.04 -7.69
CA VAL A 103 9.11 -4.50 -6.71
C VAL A 103 9.58 -5.90 -7.11
N VAL A 104 10.87 -6.04 -7.39
CA VAL A 104 11.52 -7.34 -7.64
C VAL A 104 12.45 -7.64 -6.46
N PRO A 105 12.09 -8.56 -5.55
CA PRO A 105 12.91 -8.89 -4.39
C PRO A 105 14.31 -9.34 -4.82
N LYS A 106 15.35 -8.69 -4.28
CA LYS A 106 16.76 -8.96 -4.60
C LYS A 106 17.13 -8.79 -6.09
N GLY A 107 16.23 -8.19 -6.87
CA GLY A 107 16.48 -7.89 -8.28
C GLY A 107 17.41 -6.70 -8.44
N ASN A 108 18.21 -6.72 -9.51
CA ASN A 108 18.97 -5.57 -9.95
C ASN A 108 18.12 -4.68 -10.87
N ARG A 109 18.71 -3.57 -11.35
CA ARG A 109 18.03 -2.63 -12.25
C ARG A 109 17.47 -3.30 -13.52
N GLN A 110 18.21 -4.25 -14.10
CA GLN A 110 17.77 -4.96 -15.32
C GLN A 110 16.58 -5.87 -15.01
N ASP A 111 16.56 -6.53 -13.86
CA ASP A 111 15.44 -7.38 -13.45
C ASP A 111 14.17 -6.56 -13.25
N VAL A 112 14.29 -5.39 -12.60
CA VAL A 112 13.17 -4.44 -12.46
C VAL A 112 12.69 -3.98 -13.83
N MET A 113 13.58 -3.56 -14.73
CA MET A 113 13.18 -3.15 -16.09
C MET A 113 12.48 -4.28 -16.85
N LYS A 114 12.99 -5.51 -16.80
CA LYS A 114 12.37 -6.69 -17.44
C LYS A 114 11.01 -7.03 -16.86
N SER A 115 10.71 -6.63 -15.62
CA SER A 115 9.41 -6.85 -14.97
C SER A 115 8.35 -5.83 -15.37
N THR A 116 8.70 -4.74 -16.04
CA THR A 116 7.76 -3.66 -16.39
C THR A 116 6.85 -4.02 -17.56
N LEU A 117 5.60 -3.51 -17.53
CA LEU A 117 4.62 -3.68 -18.61
C LEU A 117 5.15 -3.23 -19.97
N THR A 118 6.00 -2.20 -20.03
CA THR A 118 6.57 -1.68 -21.29
C THR A 118 7.45 -2.69 -22.03
N THR A 119 7.91 -3.75 -21.35
CA THR A 119 8.70 -4.85 -21.94
C THR A 119 7.87 -6.11 -22.21
N SER A 120 6.55 -6.04 -22.08
CA SER A 120 5.63 -7.15 -22.39
C SER A 120 5.30 -7.19 -23.88
N TYR A 121 4.98 -8.37 -24.40
CA TYR A 121 4.41 -8.53 -25.74
C TYR A 121 3.04 -7.84 -25.88
N ILE A 122 2.35 -7.56 -24.75
CA ILE A 122 1.06 -6.87 -24.72
C ILE A 122 1.22 -5.38 -25.02
N TRP A 123 2.33 -4.76 -24.60
CA TRP A 123 2.56 -3.32 -24.73
C TRP A 123 2.32 -2.74 -26.14
N PRO A 124 2.87 -3.32 -27.23
CA PRO A 124 2.62 -2.80 -28.57
C PRO A 124 1.15 -2.90 -29.00
N LEU A 125 0.37 -3.81 -28.41
CA LEU A 125 -1.05 -4.03 -28.75
C LEU A 125 -1.99 -2.98 -28.12
N LEU A 126 -1.54 -2.24 -27.11
CA LEU A 126 -2.36 -1.28 -26.39
C LEU A 126 -2.49 0.04 -27.16
N GLU A 127 -3.67 0.64 -27.13
CA GLU A 127 -3.84 2.07 -27.46
C GLU A 127 -3.41 2.92 -26.25
N LYS A 128 -2.66 4.00 -26.49
CA LYS A 128 -2.12 4.85 -25.42
C LYS A 128 -2.86 6.18 -25.39
N ILE A 129 -3.72 6.34 -24.38
CA ILE A 129 -4.44 7.59 -24.11
C ILE A 129 -3.73 8.31 -22.96
N LYS A 130 -3.42 9.61 -23.14
CA LYS A 130 -2.75 10.43 -22.14
C LYS A 130 -3.71 11.47 -21.58
N LEU A 131 -3.88 11.49 -20.26
CA LEU A 131 -4.53 12.59 -19.57
C LEU A 131 -3.50 13.70 -19.33
N VAL A 132 -3.85 14.94 -19.68
CA VAL A 132 -2.90 16.08 -19.69
C VAL A 132 -3.19 17.13 -18.62
N GLU A 133 -4.42 17.21 -18.12
CA GLU A 133 -4.80 18.18 -17.10
C GLU A 133 -4.59 17.61 -15.69
N ASN A 134 -3.73 18.26 -14.89
CA ASN A 134 -3.53 17.90 -13.50
C ASN A 134 -4.62 18.55 -12.63
N MET A 135 -5.68 17.79 -12.36
CA MET A 135 -6.80 18.25 -11.56
C MET A 135 -6.44 18.47 -10.08
N ARG A 136 -5.44 17.76 -9.55
CA ARG A 136 -5.06 17.79 -8.12
C ARG A 136 -4.34 19.08 -7.74
N ALA A 137 -3.42 19.54 -8.58
CA ALA A 137 -2.62 20.75 -8.37
C ALA A 137 -3.10 21.91 -9.27
N ARG A 138 -4.37 21.90 -9.72
CA ARG A 138 -4.91 22.91 -10.64
C ARG A 138 -4.80 24.34 -10.11
N LEU A 139 -4.91 24.50 -8.79
CA LEU A 139 -4.81 25.78 -8.10
C LEU A 139 -3.35 26.24 -7.88
N ASP A 140 -2.36 25.38 -8.15
CA ASP A 140 -0.94 25.72 -8.11
C ASP A 140 -0.25 25.29 -9.43
N PRO A 141 -0.39 26.09 -10.51
CA PRO A 141 0.24 25.78 -11.78
C PRO A 141 1.76 25.73 -11.74
N LYS A 142 2.40 26.44 -10.79
CA LYS A 142 3.87 26.44 -10.65
C LYS A 142 4.34 25.09 -10.12
N PHE A 143 3.73 24.62 -9.04
CA PHE A 143 4.00 23.30 -8.48
C PHE A 143 3.64 22.19 -9.48
N SER A 144 2.48 22.28 -10.12
CA SER A 144 2.04 21.29 -11.12
C SER A 144 3.02 21.16 -12.29
N LYS A 145 3.54 22.28 -12.82
CA LYS A 145 4.55 22.24 -13.88
C LYS A 145 5.87 21.67 -13.40
N PHE A 146 6.31 22.02 -12.18
CA PHE A 146 7.55 21.49 -11.59
C PHE A 146 7.51 19.96 -11.45
N ILE A 147 6.48 19.40 -10.81
CA ILE A 147 6.37 17.94 -10.62
C ILE A 147 6.27 17.19 -11.96
N LEU A 148 5.67 17.81 -12.99
CA LEU A 148 5.63 17.23 -14.34
C LEU A 148 7.01 17.20 -15.01
N ARG A 149 7.82 18.27 -14.87
CA ARG A 149 9.19 18.29 -15.40
C ARG A 149 10.07 17.26 -14.68
N VAL A 150 10.00 17.19 -13.36
CA VAL A 150 10.69 16.17 -12.55
C VAL A 150 10.30 14.76 -13.00
N GLY A 151 9.00 14.46 -13.08
CA GLY A 151 8.52 13.13 -13.45
C GLY A 151 8.78 12.77 -14.92
N ASN A 152 8.95 13.74 -15.81
CA ASN A 152 9.35 13.50 -17.21
C ASN A 152 10.86 13.40 -17.39
N GLY A 153 11.68 13.67 -16.36
CA GLY A 153 13.12 13.78 -16.50
C GLY A 153 13.55 14.97 -17.37
N THR A 154 12.80 16.08 -17.32
CA THR A 154 13.11 17.32 -18.07
C THR A 154 13.34 18.51 -17.14
N GLU A 155 13.52 18.29 -15.84
CA GLU A 155 14.02 19.31 -14.92
C GLU A 155 15.54 19.44 -15.09
N ASP A 156 16.06 20.65 -14.90
CA ASP A 156 17.50 20.90 -14.97
C ASP A 156 18.24 20.07 -13.91
N GLU A 157 19.14 19.22 -14.38
CA GLU A 157 19.97 18.39 -13.52
C GLU A 157 21.18 19.18 -13.01
N LEU A 158 21.43 19.05 -11.71
CA LEU A 158 22.67 19.42 -11.06
C LEU A 158 23.67 18.25 -11.15
N PRO A 159 24.98 18.50 -10.97
CA PRO A 159 25.99 17.44 -10.93
C PRO A 159 25.59 16.28 -10.00
N GLY A 160 25.76 15.05 -10.47
CA GLY A 160 25.43 13.85 -9.70
C GLY A 160 23.97 13.38 -9.82
N ASN A 161 23.28 13.71 -10.91
CA ASN A 161 21.88 13.36 -11.17
C ASN A 161 20.94 13.89 -10.07
N MET A 162 21.22 15.10 -9.58
CA MET A 162 20.41 15.77 -8.56
C MET A 162 19.52 16.82 -9.21
N ILE A 163 18.45 17.23 -8.54
CA ILE A 163 17.60 18.36 -8.95
C ILE A 163 17.53 19.37 -7.82
N SER A 164 17.36 20.65 -8.15
CA SER A 164 17.08 21.68 -7.16
C SER A 164 15.60 21.64 -6.78
N ILE A 165 15.29 21.50 -5.49
CA ILE A 165 13.92 21.59 -5.00
C ILE A 165 13.61 23.07 -4.68
N PRO A 166 12.49 23.63 -5.19
CA PRO A 166 12.10 25.00 -4.90
C PRO A 166 12.02 25.30 -3.39
N SER A 167 12.58 26.42 -2.95
CA SER A 167 12.70 26.76 -1.53
C SER A 167 11.36 26.88 -0.81
N ASN A 168 10.27 27.17 -1.55
CA ASN A 168 8.91 27.28 -1.01
C ASN A 168 8.28 25.92 -0.64
N ILE A 169 8.89 24.79 -1.02
CA ILE A 169 8.46 23.44 -0.65
C ILE A 169 9.54 22.67 0.11
N THR A 170 10.55 23.37 0.65
CA THR A 170 11.63 22.79 1.46
C THR A 170 11.65 23.37 2.86
N LEU A 171 11.96 22.53 3.84
CA LEU A 171 12.39 22.99 5.16
C LEU A 171 13.93 22.97 5.20
N PRO A 172 14.59 24.06 5.64
CA PRO A 172 16.05 24.09 5.70
C PRO A 172 16.56 23.11 6.75
N TYR A 173 17.47 22.25 6.33
CA TYR A 173 18.18 21.34 7.23
C TYR A 173 19.13 22.15 8.13
N VAL A 174 19.12 21.85 9.42
CA VAL A 174 20.04 22.43 10.41
C VAL A 174 20.86 21.31 11.04
N ASP A 175 20.17 20.43 11.76
CA ASP A 175 20.65 19.16 12.30
C ASP A 175 19.48 18.18 12.33
N GLU A 176 19.74 16.91 12.59
CA GLU A 176 18.73 15.84 12.55
C GLU A 176 17.55 16.12 13.48
N GLN A 177 17.82 16.46 14.74
CA GLN A 177 16.77 16.66 15.75
C GLN A 177 15.92 17.90 15.44
N ASN A 178 16.55 19.05 15.24
CA ASN A 178 15.83 20.31 14.97
C ASN A 178 15.08 20.28 13.64
N SER A 179 15.62 19.61 12.62
CA SER A 179 14.94 19.47 11.33
C SER A 179 13.72 18.55 11.43
N LEU A 180 13.83 17.46 12.20
CA LEU A 180 12.69 16.58 12.47
C LEU A 180 11.59 17.31 13.26
N GLU A 181 11.95 18.11 14.26
CA GLU A 181 10.98 18.93 15.00
C GLU A 181 10.26 19.95 14.10
N LYS A 182 10.99 20.60 13.20
CA LYS A 182 10.40 21.51 12.20
C LYS A 182 9.45 20.78 11.28
N LEU A 183 9.81 19.58 10.81
CA LEU A 183 8.95 18.74 9.96
C LEU A 183 7.68 18.31 10.70
N ILE A 184 7.82 17.83 11.94
CA ILE A 184 6.69 17.46 12.79
C ILE A 184 5.77 18.65 13.00
N THR A 185 6.32 19.84 13.30
CA THR A 185 5.52 21.06 13.52
C THR A 185 4.83 21.52 12.24
N ALA A 186 5.46 21.39 11.07
CA ALA A 186 4.87 21.73 9.79
C ALA A 186 3.66 20.83 9.46
N VAL A 187 3.79 19.51 9.69
CA VAL A 187 2.71 18.55 9.40
C VAL A 187 1.65 18.53 10.52
N TYR A 188 2.08 18.55 11.77
CA TYR A 188 1.25 18.48 12.98
C TYR A 188 1.54 19.67 13.93
N PRO A 189 1.01 20.88 13.63
CA PRO A 189 1.29 22.07 14.44
C PRO A 189 0.87 21.96 15.90
N ASN A 190 -0.19 21.19 16.19
CA ASN A 190 -0.66 20.97 17.55
C ASN A 190 -1.34 19.62 17.71
N LEU A 191 -0.59 18.63 18.24
CA LEU A 191 -1.11 17.28 18.51
C LEU A 191 -2.23 17.28 19.57
N ASN A 192 -2.27 18.26 20.48
CA ASN A 192 -3.34 18.34 21.49
C ASN A 192 -4.70 18.67 20.88
N LYS A 193 -4.71 19.32 19.71
CA LYS A 193 -5.93 19.59 18.94
C LYS A 193 -6.32 18.44 18.01
N TYR A 194 -5.52 17.37 17.93
CA TYR A 194 -5.76 16.28 16.99
C TYR A 194 -7.16 15.70 17.16
N THR A 195 -7.58 15.42 18.40
CA THR A 195 -8.92 14.88 18.71
C THR A 195 -10.05 15.84 18.35
N ALA A 196 -9.85 17.15 18.49
CA ALA A 196 -10.85 18.15 18.14
C ALA A 196 -10.97 18.36 16.62
N GLU A 197 -9.88 18.13 15.89
CA GLU A 197 -9.75 18.41 14.45
C GLU A 197 -9.47 17.12 13.64
N ILE A 198 -10.01 15.97 14.07
CA ILE A 198 -9.71 14.64 13.48
C ILE A 198 -9.90 14.62 11.97
N ASP A 199 -10.95 15.24 11.44
CA ASP A 199 -11.21 15.26 10.00
C ASP A 199 -10.09 15.93 9.21
N ALA A 200 -9.54 17.03 9.73
CA ALA A 200 -8.43 17.73 9.10
C ALA A 200 -7.11 16.95 9.32
N MET A 201 -6.86 16.49 10.54
CA MET A 201 -5.60 15.88 10.94
C MET A 201 -5.40 14.46 10.40
N SER A 202 -6.49 13.72 10.17
CA SER A 202 -6.46 12.39 9.55
C SER A 202 -6.04 12.42 8.08
N SER A 203 -6.13 13.58 7.41
CA SER A 203 -5.64 13.77 6.04
C SER A 203 -4.14 14.12 5.95
N ARG A 204 -3.44 14.15 7.09
CA ARG A 204 -2.03 14.52 7.20
C ARG A 204 -1.17 13.31 7.56
N ALA A 205 0.02 13.18 6.98
CA ALA A 205 0.97 12.12 7.33
C ALA A 205 2.39 12.46 6.89
N ILE A 206 3.38 12.25 7.75
CA ILE A 206 4.80 12.37 7.39
C ILE A 206 5.17 11.20 6.48
N LEU A 207 5.77 11.47 5.32
CA LEU A 207 6.23 10.45 4.38
C LEU A 207 7.72 10.20 4.48
N THR A 208 8.13 8.93 4.54
CA THR A 208 9.53 8.52 4.56
C THR A 208 9.83 7.44 3.51
N THR A 209 11.12 7.20 3.24
CA THR A 209 11.54 6.17 2.27
C THR A 209 11.65 4.77 2.90
N LYS A 210 11.93 4.67 4.20
CA LYS A 210 12.19 3.40 4.91
C LYS A 210 11.25 3.20 6.10
N ASN A 211 10.89 1.94 6.36
CA ASN A 211 10.02 1.60 7.51
C ASN A 211 10.67 1.94 8.86
N GLU A 212 12.00 1.85 8.99
CA GLU A 212 12.73 2.20 10.22
C GLU A 212 12.41 3.64 10.69
N PHE A 213 12.53 4.63 9.78
CA PHE A 213 12.16 6.01 10.09
C PHE A 213 10.65 6.19 10.34
N VAL A 214 9.80 5.36 9.72
CA VAL A 214 8.36 5.37 10.05
C VAL A 214 8.15 4.97 11.51
N ASP A 215 8.83 3.92 11.96
CA ASP A 215 8.69 3.40 13.30
C ASP A 215 9.26 4.39 14.34
N GLU A 216 10.40 5.02 14.04
CA GLU A 216 11.00 6.07 14.87
C GLU A 216 10.06 7.27 15.05
N VAL A 217 9.58 7.87 13.94
CA VAL A 217 8.70 9.04 13.99
C VAL A 217 7.38 8.72 14.67
N ASN A 218 6.78 7.55 14.40
CA ASN A 218 5.55 7.15 15.06
C ASN A 218 5.74 6.93 16.56
N SER A 219 6.86 6.35 16.98
CA SER A 219 7.20 6.14 18.40
C SER A 219 7.39 7.45 19.13
N LEU A 220 8.01 8.45 18.49
CA LEU A 220 8.14 9.80 19.03
C LEU A 220 6.77 10.49 19.18
N LEU A 221 5.94 10.43 18.13
CA LEU A 221 4.67 11.14 18.10
C LEU A 221 3.63 10.55 19.05
N ILE A 222 3.58 9.22 19.23
CA ILE A 222 2.63 8.62 20.18
C ILE A 222 2.96 8.98 21.63
N GLN A 223 4.23 9.20 21.97
CA GLN A 223 4.62 9.66 23.31
C GLN A 223 4.06 11.06 23.58
N ARG A 224 4.12 11.96 22.59
CA ARG A 224 3.62 13.34 22.66
C ARG A 224 2.11 13.47 22.51
N PHE A 225 1.47 12.49 21.90
CA PHE A 225 0.03 12.50 21.63
C PHE A 225 -0.78 12.53 22.96
N PRO A 226 -1.87 13.31 23.08
CA PRO A 226 -2.62 13.40 24.32
C PRO A 226 -3.31 12.08 24.69
N GLY A 227 -3.60 11.90 25.98
CA GLY A 227 -4.38 10.78 26.51
C GLY A 227 -3.54 9.63 27.07
N GLU A 228 -4.25 8.69 27.70
CA GLU A 228 -3.65 7.54 28.38
C GLU A 228 -3.16 6.48 27.39
N VAL A 229 -1.99 5.90 27.68
CA VAL A 229 -1.41 4.81 26.91
C VAL A 229 -2.11 3.51 27.23
N VAL A 230 -2.50 2.78 26.18
CA VAL A 230 -2.85 1.36 26.23
C VAL A 230 -1.80 0.57 25.47
N ARG A 231 -1.28 -0.50 26.07
CA ARG A 231 -0.29 -1.38 25.45
C ARG A 231 -0.87 -2.75 25.16
N TYR A 232 -0.52 -3.28 23.99
CA TYR A 232 -0.86 -4.64 23.60
C TYR A 232 0.40 -5.37 23.17
N TYR A 233 0.82 -6.35 23.97
CA TYR A 233 1.90 -7.26 23.61
C TYR A 233 1.41 -8.34 22.65
N ASN A 234 2.27 -8.78 21.74
CA ASN A 234 1.96 -9.90 20.85
C ASN A 234 1.93 -11.24 21.60
N PHE A 235 1.49 -12.30 20.91
CA PHE A 235 1.73 -13.68 21.34
C PHE A 235 2.40 -14.41 20.20
N ASP A 236 3.69 -14.75 20.36
CA ASP A 236 4.47 -15.45 19.36
C ASP A 236 4.53 -16.95 19.68
N GLU A 237 4.30 -17.78 18.66
CA GLU A 237 4.25 -19.24 18.73
C GLU A 237 5.22 -19.81 17.68
N ILE A 238 6.15 -20.66 18.08
CA ILE A 238 7.06 -21.34 17.15
C ILE A 238 6.34 -22.54 16.55
N LEU A 239 6.45 -22.74 15.23
CA LEU A 239 5.74 -23.79 14.51
C LEU A 239 6.62 -25.03 14.20
N ASN A 240 7.94 -24.96 14.41
CA ASN A 240 8.86 -26.07 14.14
C ASN A 240 9.23 -26.81 15.43
N GLU A 241 9.39 -28.14 15.35
CA GLU A 241 9.64 -29.02 16.51
C GLU A 241 11.10 -28.97 17.04
N ASN A 242 12.07 -28.51 16.25
CA ASN A 242 13.51 -28.50 16.60
C ASN A 242 14.02 -27.15 17.14
N THR A 243 13.33 -26.54 18.10
CA THR A 243 13.57 -25.14 18.50
C THR A 243 13.95 -24.93 19.97
N SER A 244 14.90 -25.72 20.47
CA SER A 244 15.55 -25.47 21.76
C SER A 244 16.45 -24.20 21.76
N LEU A 245 16.59 -23.51 20.62
CA LEU A 245 17.59 -22.44 20.41
C LEU A 245 16.99 -21.05 20.12
N VAL A 246 15.67 -20.90 19.97
CA VAL A 246 15.07 -19.58 19.65
C VAL A 246 14.54 -18.95 20.93
N ASN A 247 15.23 -17.91 21.41
CA ASN A 247 14.81 -17.14 22.58
C ASN A 247 13.57 -16.29 22.25
N LEU A 248 12.58 -16.26 23.16
CA LEU A 248 11.39 -15.39 23.09
C LEU A 248 11.76 -13.90 22.94
N GLU A 249 12.85 -13.45 23.58
CA GLU A 249 13.32 -12.07 23.45
C GLU A 249 13.76 -11.74 22.02
N PHE A 250 14.36 -12.71 21.33
CA PHE A 250 14.70 -12.56 19.91
C PHE A 250 13.44 -12.47 19.05
N LEU A 251 12.41 -13.27 19.32
CA LEU A 251 11.13 -13.16 18.59
C LEU A 251 10.48 -11.79 18.82
N ASN A 252 10.50 -11.30 20.06
CA ASN A 252 9.94 -10.00 20.42
C ASN A 252 10.67 -8.83 19.74
N SER A 253 11.97 -8.97 19.44
CA SER A 253 12.75 -7.94 18.73
C SER A 253 12.56 -7.96 17.20
N LEU A 254 11.94 -9.01 16.64
CA LEU A 254 11.68 -9.08 15.19
C LEU A 254 10.66 -8.02 14.75
N SER A 255 11.12 -7.06 13.95
CA SER A 255 10.29 -6.13 13.17
C SER A 255 10.30 -6.54 11.69
N LEU A 256 9.37 -7.41 11.31
CA LEU A 256 9.21 -7.86 9.92
C LEU A 256 8.28 -6.94 9.14
N SER A 257 8.59 -6.73 7.85
CA SER A 257 7.74 -5.93 6.97
C SER A 257 6.33 -6.51 6.89
N GLY A 258 5.32 -5.68 7.17
CA GLY A 258 3.90 -6.09 7.16
C GLY A 258 3.45 -6.86 8.41
N PHE A 259 4.31 -7.00 9.42
CA PHE A 259 3.93 -7.50 10.74
C PHE A 259 3.67 -6.34 11.69
N PRO A 260 2.72 -6.50 12.63
CA PRO A 260 2.56 -5.56 13.73
C PRO A 260 3.73 -5.69 14.73
N PRO A 261 4.06 -4.60 15.44
CA PRO A 261 5.12 -4.60 16.45
C PRO A 261 4.77 -5.51 17.63
N HIS A 262 5.81 -5.94 18.35
CA HIS A 262 5.64 -6.68 19.61
C HIS A 262 4.90 -5.84 20.65
N ASP A 263 5.43 -4.65 20.96
CA ASP A 263 4.78 -3.65 21.82
C ASP A 263 3.97 -2.68 20.95
N LEU A 264 2.65 -2.85 20.94
CA LEU A 264 1.74 -1.94 20.27
C LEU A 264 1.20 -0.91 21.27
N MET A 265 1.84 0.26 21.30
CA MET A 265 1.43 1.41 22.11
C MET A 265 0.39 2.26 21.37
N LEU A 266 -0.79 2.45 21.97
CA LEU A 266 -1.90 3.21 21.39
C LEU A 266 -2.46 4.21 22.40
N LYS A 267 -3.07 5.28 21.89
CA LYS A 267 -3.83 6.28 22.66
C LYS A 267 -5.16 6.55 21.98
N LYS A 268 -6.16 7.00 22.74
CA LYS A 268 -7.49 7.28 22.18
C LYS A 268 -7.37 8.34 21.08
N ASP A 269 -8.07 8.14 19.97
CA ASP A 269 -8.09 8.99 18.78
C ASP A 269 -6.78 9.05 17.97
N CYS A 270 -5.78 8.20 18.27
CA CYS A 270 -4.58 8.12 17.45
C CYS A 270 -4.87 7.47 16.07
N PRO A 271 -4.18 7.90 15.00
CA PRO A 271 -4.25 7.30 13.68
C PRO A 271 -3.45 6.00 13.61
N VAL A 272 -4.07 4.99 13.01
CA VAL A 272 -3.44 3.70 12.71
C VAL A 272 -3.70 3.31 11.25
N ILE A 273 -2.92 2.36 10.74
CA ILE A 273 -3.09 1.79 9.40
C ILE A 273 -3.21 0.28 9.49
N LEU A 274 -4.15 -0.26 8.72
CA LEU A 274 -4.42 -1.69 8.67
C LEU A 274 -3.33 -2.41 7.86
N LEU A 275 -2.83 -3.54 8.36
CA LEU A 275 -1.71 -4.29 7.76
C LEU A 275 -2.17 -5.47 6.91
N ARG A 276 -3.42 -5.91 7.05
CA ARG A 276 -3.99 -7.07 6.36
C ARG A 276 -5.37 -6.76 5.81
N ASN A 277 -5.74 -7.49 4.76
CA ASN A 277 -7.11 -7.51 4.27
C ASN A 277 -7.94 -8.34 5.26
N ILE A 278 -8.93 -7.70 5.91
CA ILE A 278 -9.87 -8.37 6.82
C ILE A 278 -11.21 -8.50 6.12
N ASN A 279 -11.76 -7.38 5.65
CA ASN A 279 -13.01 -7.32 4.92
C ASN A 279 -12.94 -6.19 3.87
N PRO A 280 -12.29 -6.44 2.71
CA PRO A 280 -12.11 -5.42 1.68
C PRO A 280 -13.43 -4.85 1.14
N SER A 281 -14.50 -5.66 1.07
CA SER A 281 -15.84 -5.20 0.66
C SER A 281 -16.44 -4.15 1.59
N GLU A 282 -15.92 -4.03 2.81
CA GLU A 282 -16.39 -3.08 3.82
C GLU A 282 -15.31 -2.03 4.17
N GLY A 283 -14.32 -1.87 3.28
CA GLY A 283 -13.24 -0.88 3.43
C GLY A 283 -12.08 -1.31 4.33
N LEU A 284 -12.10 -2.52 4.90
CA LEU A 284 -11.03 -3.05 5.77
C LEU A 284 -9.98 -3.81 4.96
N CYS A 285 -9.12 -3.06 4.27
CA CYS A 285 -8.04 -3.57 3.43
C CYS A 285 -6.67 -3.11 3.93
N ASN A 286 -5.59 -3.78 3.52
CA ASN A 286 -4.23 -3.36 3.85
C ASN A 286 -3.99 -1.94 3.32
N GLY A 287 -3.54 -1.06 4.21
CA GLY A 287 -3.35 0.36 3.96
C GLY A 287 -4.53 1.27 4.33
N THR A 288 -5.69 0.73 4.73
CA THR A 288 -6.80 1.54 5.23
C THR A 288 -6.36 2.28 6.49
N ARG A 289 -6.49 3.63 6.48
CA ARG A 289 -6.26 4.48 7.65
C ARG A 289 -7.48 4.49 8.55
N LEU A 290 -7.25 4.33 9.85
CA LEU A 290 -8.27 4.24 10.88
C LEU A 290 -7.92 5.19 12.04
N ILE A 291 -8.94 5.62 12.77
CA ILE A 291 -8.79 6.32 14.05
C ILE A 291 -9.22 5.36 15.17
N CYS A 292 -8.36 5.13 16.16
CA CYS A 292 -8.70 4.32 17.32
C CYS A 292 -9.66 5.07 18.24
N ARG A 293 -10.72 4.41 18.73
CA ARG A 293 -11.80 5.08 19.46
C ARG A 293 -11.98 4.53 20.86
N ARG A 294 -11.89 3.20 21.01
CA ARG A 294 -11.93 2.50 22.29
C ARG A 294 -11.08 1.24 22.25
N PHE A 295 -10.53 0.90 23.41
CA PHE A 295 -9.63 -0.22 23.60
C PHE A 295 -10.25 -1.22 24.57
N GLU A 296 -10.44 -2.46 24.11
CA GLU A 296 -10.86 -3.58 24.95
C GLU A 296 -9.77 -4.66 24.94
N LYS A 297 -9.84 -5.62 25.86
CA LYS A 297 -8.80 -6.67 25.99
C LYS A 297 -8.50 -7.40 24.67
N ASN A 298 -9.54 -7.72 23.90
CA ASN A 298 -9.44 -8.56 22.70
C ASN A 298 -9.92 -7.89 21.40
N ILE A 299 -10.43 -6.66 21.48
CA ILE A 299 -11.02 -5.94 20.36
C ILE A 299 -10.59 -4.47 20.44
N ILE A 300 -10.24 -3.89 19.30
CA ILE A 300 -10.07 -2.44 19.15
C ILE A 300 -11.25 -1.92 18.34
N ASP A 301 -11.96 -0.95 18.90
CA ASP A 301 -12.98 -0.19 18.21
C ASP A 301 -12.32 0.99 17.50
N ALA A 302 -12.51 1.07 16.19
CA ALA A 302 -11.90 2.06 15.34
C ALA A 302 -12.90 2.58 14.31
N GLU A 303 -12.51 3.64 13.62
CA GLU A 303 -13.32 4.30 12.61
C GLU A 303 -12.49 4.52 11.35
N ILE A 304 -13.07 4.28 10.17
CA ILE A 304 -12.37 4.49 8.91
C ILE A 304 -12.18 5.99 8.66
N ALA A 305 -10.93 6.40 8.46
CA ALA A 305 -10.57 7.81 8.39
C ALA A 305 -10.68 8.41 6.97
N THR A 306 -10.56 7.58 5.93
CA THR A 306 -10.40 8.01 4.54
C THR A 306 -11.18 7.15 3.55
N GLY A 307 -11.45 7.69 2.36
CA GLY A 307 -12.07 6.96 1.26
C GLY A 307 -13.59 6.82 1.37
N HIS A 308 -14.18 5.96 0.53
CA HIS A 308 -15.64 5.79 0.40
C HIS A 308 -16.33 5.34 1.69
N TYR A 309 -15.60 4.65 2.58
CA TYR A 309 -16.14 4.13 3.85
C TYR A 309 -15.83 5.03 5.05
N LYS A 310 -15.41 6.28 4.83
CA LYS A 310 -15.07 7.23 5.90
C LYS A 310 -16.22 7.35 6.93
N GLY A 311 -15.87 7.39 8.21
CA GLY A 311 -16.81 7.51 9.34
C GLY A 311 -17.42 6.17 9.79
N LYS A 312 -17.20 5.08 9.04
CA LYS A 312 -17.72 3.77 9.42
C LYS A 312 -16.97 3.21 10.64
N ARG A 313 -17.72 2.80 11.68
CA ARG A 313 -17.21 2.09 12.86
C ARG A 313 -16.92 0.63 12.55
N VAL A 314 -15.78 0.15 13.06
CA VAL A 314 -15.24 -1.18 12.80
C VAL A 314 -14.59 -1.74 14.06
N PHE A 315 -14.60 -3.07 14.20
CA PHE A 315 -14.02 -3.78 15.33
C PHE A 315 -12.92 -4.70 14.85
N LEU A 316 -11.71 -4.50 15.38
CA LEU A 316 -10.51 -5.20 14.96
C LEU A 316 -10.15 -6.25 16.02
N PRO A 317 -10.21 -7.55 15.71
CA PRO A 317 -9.68 -8.60 16.58
C PRO A 317 -8.18 -8.80 16.34
N ARG A 318 -7.53 -9.51 17.27
CA ARG A 318 -6.18 -10.05 17.04
C ARG A 318 -6.24 -11.19 16.02
N ILE A 319 -5.35 -11.17 15.03
CA ILE A 319 -5.23 -12.22 14.01
C ILE A 319 -3.82 -12.82 14.01
N PRO A 320 -3.64 -14.06 13.52
CA PRO A 320 -2.32 -14.64 13.35
C PRO A 320 -1.62 -14.09 12.10
N PHE A 321 -0.32 -13.85 12.22
CA PHE A 321 0.60 -13.48 11.15
C PHE A 321 1.66 -14.56 11.05
N ILE A 322 1.83 -15.14 9.87
CA ILE A 322 2.82 -16.19 9.60
C ILE A 322 3.72 -15.67 8.48
N PRO A 323 5.05 -15.71 8.62
CA PRO A 323 5.97 -15.28 7.57
C PRO A 323 5.77 -16.11 6.31
N ASN A 324 5.96 -15.49 5.15
CA ASN A 324 5.93 -16.21 3.89
C ASN A 324 7.21 -17.03 3.72
N GLU A 325 7.19 -18.06 2.88
CA GLU A 325 8.37 -18.90 2.62
C GLU A 325 9.54 -18.09 2.01
N GLU A 326 9.22 -16.98 1.33
CA GLU A 326 10.19 -16.04 0.75
C GLU A 326 10.95 -15.21 1.77
N ASP A 327 10.42 -15.06 3.00
CA ASP A 327 11.09 -14.30 4.05
C ASP A 327 12.39 -14.99 4.52
N LYS A 328 12.65 -16.23 4.03
CA LYS A 328 13.83 -17.07 4.32
C LYS A 328 14.21 -17.06 5.79
N MET A 329 13.21 -17.06 6.66
CA MET A 329 13.43 -17.13 8.09
C MET A 329 13.98 -18.53 8.43
N PRO A 330 15.00 -18.60 9.31
CA PRO A 330 15.59 -19.88 9.70
C PRO A 330 14.60 -20.79 10.46
N PHE A 331 13.45 -20.25 10.88
CA PHE A 331 12.37 -20.97 11.54
C PHE A 331 11.01 -20.42 11.10
N LYS A 332 9.96 -21.25 11.22
CA LYS A 332 8.57 -20.81 11.05
C LYS A 332 8.00 -20.44 12.42
N PHE A 333 7.38 -19.28 12.51
CA PHE A 333 6.67 -18.83 13.71
C PHE A 333 5.35 -18.14 13.33
N LYS A 334 4.51 -17.92 14.32
CA LYS A 334 3.20 -17.30 14.20
C LYS A 334 3.07 -16.21 15.25
N ARG A 335 2.83 -14.98 14.81
CA ARG A 335 2.58 -13.82 15.67
C ARG A 335 1.09 -13.51 15.75
N ARG A 336 0.48 -13.55 16.93
CA ARG A 336 -0.92 -13.15 17.13
C ARG A 336 -1.01 -11.76 17.74
N GLN A 337 -1.51 -10.81 16.95
CA GLN A 337 -1.59 -9.40 17.34
C GLN A 337 -2.70 -8.67 16.55
N PHE A 338 -3.09 -7.48 16.99
CA PHE A 338 -3.97 -6.62 16.20
C PHE A 338 -3.30 -6.24 14.88
N PRO A 339 -4.02 -6.30 13.75
CA PRO A 339 -3.42 -6.11 12.43
C PRO A 339 -3.24 -4.64 12.05
N ILE A 340 -2.70 -3.85 12.97
CA ILE A 340 -2.55 -2.40 12.82
C ILE A 340 -1.15 -1.95 13.27
N ARG A 341 -0.75 -0.78 12.79
CA ARG A 341 0.37 0.00 13.33
C ARG A 341 0.02 1.48 13.35
N LEU A 342 0.74 2.28 14.13
CA LEU A 342 0.59 3.75 14.12
C LEU A 342 0.81 4.35 12.73
N CYS A 343 0.12 5.45 12.45
CA CYS A 343 0.08 6.06 11.12
C CYS A 343 0.09 7.60 11.16
N PHE A 344 0.96 8.17 12.01
CA PHE A 344 1.38 9.56 11.86
C PHE A 344 2.41 9.69 10.73
N ALA A 345 3.27 8.69 10.60
CA ALA A 345 4.18 8.52 9.47
C ALA A 345 3.88 7.25 8.68
N MET A 346 4.20 7.25 7.39
CA MET A 346 4.18 6.05 6.55
C MET A 346 5.20 6.16 5.41
N THR A 347 5.48 5.03 4.74
CA THR A 347 6.40 5.06 3.61
C THR A 347 5.72 5.63 2.36
N ILE A 348 6.48 6.25 1.46
CA ILE A 348 5.99 6.74 0.16
C ILE A 348 5.27 5.61 -0.60
N ASN A 349 5.83 4.40 -0.59
CA ASN A 349 5.21 3.22 -1.22
C ASN A 349 3.83 2.88 -0.64
N LYS A 350 3.59 3.13 0.66
CA LYS A 350 2.29 2.89 1.31
C LYS A 350 1.28 4.03 1.06
N ALA A 351 1.77 5.24 0.82
CA ALA A 351 0.95 6.40 0.49
C ALA A 351 0.50 6.44 -0.98
N GLN A 352 1.06 5.59 -1.85
CA GLN A 352 0.71 5.54 -3.26
C GLN A 352 -0.80 5.27 -3.47
N GLY A 353 -1.40 6.02 -4.40
CA GLY A 353 -2.85 6.02 -4.63
C GLY A 353 -3.66 6.82 -3.61
N GLN A 354 -3.08 7.26 -2.50
CA GLN A 354 -3.76 8.10 -1.50
C GLN A 354 -3.61 9.59 -1.81
N THR A 355 -4.58 10.38 -1.35
CA THR A 355 -4.48 11.85 -1.37
C THR A 355 -4.35 12.34 0.07
N LEU A 356 -3.29 13.12 0.32
CA LEU A 356 -3.02 13.79 1.59
C LEU A 356 -3.15 15.30 1.40
N ASN A 357 -3.65 16.00 2.40
CA ASN A 357 -3.75 17.46 2.37
C ASN A 357 -2.44 18.13 2.80
N CYS A 358 -1.62 17.43 3.59
CA CYS A 358 -0.31 17.87 4.05
C CYS A 358 0.55 16.62 4.35
N CYS A 359 1.79 16.59 3.88
CA CYS A 359 2.69 15.47 4.03
C CYS A 359 4.15 15.86 4.19
#